data_AF-A0A7K3IYG5-F1
#
_entry.id   AF-A0A7K3IYG5-F1
#
_cell.length_a   1.000
_cell.length_b   1.000
_cell.length_c   1.000
_cell.angle_alpha   90.00
_cell.angle_beta   90.00
_cell.angle_gamma   90.00
#
_symmetry.space_group_name_H-M   'P 1'
#
loop_
_entity.id
_entity.type
_entity.pdbx_description
1 polymer ?
#
loop_
_entity_poly.entity_id
_entity_poly.type
_entity_poly.pdbx_seq_one_letter_code
_entity_poly.pdbx_strand_id
1 'polypeptide(L)'
;MKKLFTLITIVLSVANVLAQAPQKLSYQAVIRNSSDELVTGKSVGMQISILQGSESGSVVYVERHTTSTNANGLATVEVGNGTVISGNFPAIDWSAAKYYIKTETDPAGGTSYSITGTSQLLSVPYSLYSKTAKDAEKLILPWSGTLAHTDYIFKIVNSTSSALSASATATSGLTYAVYAENRSLSNSSAAVRGTSIAPGASATTYGVYGSSSSTSGHGVAGIASSTTGTNNGTSGTTYSTDGRGVYGLGGSETGSSTGVYGATNSTTGNGVYGIAFPATGITHGISGHVNSPDGYSGYFTGGRFHVAGNVGIGITNPSAKLEVAGQVKITGGTPAAGQVLTSDATGLATWEPVPAPAVNQIYFEVKRDASYEWPSNASTQKIDFSTGSTVWENQGDAFDVPTSTFTAPEDGIYSFKGSINFTSLTTGSLIYINLKAGDKNYYGDYNYTGGSSEIVNVSMTLFLSKGQTAQLWGYVNDPTPPALVYGNTTETYAFTYFSGAKVR
;
A
#
# COMPACT_ATOMS: atom_id res chain seq x y z
N MET A 1 42.82 50.67 40.16
CA MET A 1 42.77 51.88 39.31
C MET A 1 43.89 51.98 38.29
N LYS A 2 45.17 51.75 38.64
CA LYS A 2 46.30 51.86 37.69
C LYS A 2 46.18 50.96 36.44
N LYS A 3 45.74 49.70 36.58
CA LYS A 3 45.57 48.75 35.45
C LYS A 3 44.45 49.11 34.47
N LEU A 4 43.37 49.75 34.95
CA LEU A 4 42.25 50.20 34.09
C LEU A 4 42.67 51.43 33.26
N PHE A 5 43.43 52.34 33.86
CA PHE A 5 43.99 53.49 33.16
C PHE A 5 44.94 53.04 32.04
N THR A 6 45.82 52.06 32.30
CA THR A 6 46.72 51.51 31.28
C THR A 6 45.95 50.83 30.13
N LEU A 7 44.86 50.09 30.43
CA LEU A 7 44.03 49.46 29.40
C LEU A 7 43.32 50.51 28.53
N ILE A 8 42.77 51.56 29.13
CA ILE A 8 42.12 52.67 28.42
C ILE A 8 43.13 53.42 27.55
N THR A 9 44.34 53.70 28.06
CA THR A 9 45.40 54.35 27.28
C THR A 9 45.86 53.49 26.10
N ILE A 10 45.93 52.16 26.25
CA ILE A 10 46.25 51.24 25.14
C ILE A 10 45.13 51.24 24.10
N VAL A 11 43.86 51.11 24.52
CA VAL A 11 42.70 51.11 23.60
C VAL A 11 42.56 52.43 22.84
N LEU A 12 42.80 53.58 23.50
CA LEU A 12 42.78 54.89 22.82
C LEU A 12 43.97 55.13 21.89
N SER A 13 45.12 54.46 22.11
CA SER A 13 46.30 54.59 21.24
C SER A 13 46.25 53.69 20.01
N VAL A 14 45.53 52.55 20.04
CA VAL A 14 45.28 51.73 18.84
C VAL A 14 44.06 52.16 18.02
N ALA A 15 43.16 52.97 18.56
CA ALA A 15 41.92 53.39 17.88
C ALA A 15 42.11 54.40 16.72
N ASN A 16 43.32 54.93 16.49
CA ASN A 16 43.56 55.99 15.50
C ASN A 16 44.46 55.59 14.32
N VAL A 17 44.75 54.29 14.14
CA VAL A 17 45.53 53.85 12.98
C VAL A 17 44.60 53.57 11.80
N LEU A 18 44.05 54.63 11.21
CA LEU A 18 43.45 54.54 9.88
C LEU A 18 44.60 54.59 8.87
N ALA A 19 45.10 53.43 8.45
CA ALA A 19 45.96 53.32 7.28
C ALA A 19 45.14 53.57 6.02
N GLN A 20 44.69 54.82 5.81
CA GLN A 20 44.12 55.22 4.53
C GLN A 20 45.28 55.49 3.57
N ALA A 21 45.18 54.92 2.37
CA ALA A 21 46.11 55.26 1.31
C ALA A 21 46.11 56.79 1.13
N PRO A 22 47.29 57.43 0.98
CA PRO A 22 47.33 58.88 0.78
C PRO A 22 46.42 59.29 -0.38
N GLN A 23 45.44 60.16 -0.12
CA GLN A 23 44.50 60.66 -1.12
C GLN A 23 45.12 61.85 -1.89
N LYS A 24 46.32 61.64 -2.42
CA LYS A 24 47.11 62.66 -3.13
C LYS A 24 47.97 62.04 -4.23
N LEU A 25 48.32 62.83 -5.25
CA LEU A 25 49.19 62.44 -6.37
C LEU A 25 50.44 63.32 -6.39
N SER A 26 51.62 62.74 -6.53
CA SER A 26 52.83 63.55 -6.78
C SER A 26 52.83 64.13 -8.19
N TYR A 27 53.15 65.41 -8.34
CA TYR A 27 53.30 66.08 -9.63
C TYR A 27 54.57 66.93 -9.67
N GLN A 28 55.27 66.90 -10.79
CA GLN A 28 56.49 67.67 -11.02
C GLN A 28 56.45 68.30 -12.41
N ALA A 29 56.89 69.55 -12.52
CA ALA A 29 57.00 70.27 -13.78
C ALA A 29 58.22 71.19 -13.79
N VAL A 30 58.87 71.32 -14.95
CA VAL A 30 59.94 72.29 -15.18
C VAL A 30 59.31 73.58 -15.68
N ILE A 31 59.54 74.68 -14.98
CA ILE A 31 58.91 75.98 -15.27
C ILE A 31 59.87 76.84 -16.10
N ARG A 32 59.41 77.28 -17.27
CA ARG A 32 60.13 78.17 -18.19
C ARG A 32 59.32 79.44 -18.42
N ASN A 33 59.98 80.60 -18.48
CA ASN A 33 59.32 81.87 -18.77
C ASN A 33 58.98 82.01 -20.27
N SER A 34 58.40 83.14 -20.67
CA SER A 34 58.03 83.43 -22.07
C SER A 34 59.23 83.51 -23.03
N SER A 35 60.46 83.61 -22.50
CA SER A 35 61.71 83.61 -23.25
C SER A 35 62.39 82.22 -23.26
N ASP A 36 61.68 81.18 -22.81
CA ASP A 36 62.14 79.79 -22.68
C ASP A 36 63.25 79.56 -21.63
N GLU A 37 63.54 80.57 -20.81
CA GLU A 37 64.53 80.48 -19.73
C GLU A 37 63.95 79.79 -18.50
N LEU A 38 64.77 79.01 -17.79
CA LEU A 38 64.36 78.36 -16.55
C LEU A 38 64.05 79.38 -15.46
N VAL A 39 62.88 79.25 -14.84
CA VAL A 39 62.53 80.00 -13.64
C VAL A 39 63.18 79.27 -12.45
N THR A 40 64.36 79.69 -12.01
CA THR A 40 65.15 78.98 -10.97
C THR A 40 65.13 79.70 -9.63
N GLY A 41 64.98 78.96 -8.53
CA GLY A 41 65.04 79.49 -7.16
C GLY A 41 63.93 80.51 -6.80
N LYS A 42 62.86 80.58 -7.59
CA LYS A 42 61.77 81.56 -7.41
C LYS A 42 60.50 80.87 -6.94
N SER A 43 59.71 81.61 -6.15
CA SER A 43 58.34 81.20 -5.82
C SER A 43 57.46 81.34 -7.05
N VAL A 44 56.72 80.27 -7.37
CA VAL A 44 55.76 80.20 -8.47
C VAL A 44 54.38 79.84 -7.94
N GLY A 45 53.33 80.40 -8.53
CA GLY A 45 51.95 80.09 -8.22
C GLY A 45 51.43 79.08 -9.23
N MET A 46 50.87 77.96 -8.79
CA MET A 46 50.34 76.91 -9.67
C MET A 46 48.87 76.65 -9.34
N GLN A 47 48.04 76.53 -10.35
CA GLN A 47 46.67 76.02 -10.26
C GLN A 47 46.59 74.71 -11.01
N ILE A 48 46.02 73.70 -10.33
CA ILE A 48 45.85 72.36 -10.86
C ILE A 48 44.36 72.09 -10.96
N SER A 49 43.92 71.70 -12.15
CA SER A 49 42.54 71.30 -12.42
C SER A 49 42.52 69.85 -12.90
N ILE A 50 41.56 69.06 -12.42
CA ILE A 50 41.27 67.73 -12.94
C ILE A 50 40.06 67.85 -13.86
N LEU A 51 40.24 67.43 -15.11
CA LEU A 51 39.24 67.46 -16.17
C LEU A 51 38.75 66.02 -16.45
N GLN A 52 37.45 65.85 -16.65
CA GLN A 52 36.84 64.55 -16.95
C GLN A 52 36.52 64.41 -18.45
N GLY A 53 36.85 63.26 -19.02
CA GLY A 53 36.46 62.84 -20.38
C GLY A 53 37.44 63.24 -21.48
N SER A 54 37.90 64.50 -21.50
CA SER A 54 38.82 65.04 -22.53
C SER A 54 39.71 66.17 -21.98
N GLU A 55 40.70 66.62 -22.78
CA GLU A 55 41.61 67.75 -22.46
C GLU A 55 40.90 69.11 -22.30
N SER A 56 39.66 69.21 -22.77
CA SER A 56 38.77 70.38 -22.63
C SER A 56 37.47 70.04 -21.88
N GLY A 57 37.46 68.92 -21.16
CA GLY A 57 36.29 68.39 -20.47
C GLY A 57 35.85 69.21 -19.25
N SER A 58 34.83 68.71 -18.56
CA SER A 58 34.34 69.34 -17.33
C SER A 58 35.40 69.29 -16.24
N VAL A 59 35.60 70.40 -15.53
CA VAL A 59 36.49 70.48 -14.37
C VAL A 59 35.78 69.88 -13.15
N VAL A 60 36.31 68.79 -12.61
CA VAL A 60 35.75 68.09 -11.43
C VAL A 60 36.45 68.45 -10.13
N TYR A 61 37.65 69.03 -10.21
CA TYR A 61 38.43 69.48 -9.05
C TYR A 61 39.43 70.56 -9.43
N VAL A 62 39.62 71.56 -8.57
CA VAL A 62 40.61 72.63 -8.71
C VAL A 62 41.27 72.93 -7.37
N GLU A 63 42.58 73.09 -7.37
CA GLU A 63 43.36 73.55 -6.23
C GLU A 63 44.51 74.47 -6.64
N ARG A 64 45.03 75.21 -5.67
CA ARG A 64 46.17 76.12 -5.83
C ARG A 64 47.33 75.71 -4.95
N HIS A 65 48.54 75.88 -5.48
CA HIS A 65 49.82 75.68 -4.82
C HIS A 65 50.68 76.93 -4.96
N THR A 66 51.50 77.19 -3.95
CA THR A 66 52.63 78.11 -4.03
C THR A 66 53.87 77.30 -3.67
N THR A 67 54.79 77.17 -4.62
CA THR A 67 56.01 76.34 -4.46
C THR A 67 57.22 77.07 -5.01
N SER A 68 58.43 76.67 -4.59
CA SER A 68 59.67 77.24 -5.11
C SER A 68 60.33 76.30 -6.11
N THR A 69 60.82 76.83 -7.21
CA THR A 69 61.58 76.05 -8.19
C THR A 69 63.02 75.80 -7.72
N ASN A 70 63.59 74.65 -8.07
CA ASN A 70 65.01 74.37 -7.79
C ASN A 70 65.94 74.97 -8.87
N ALA A 71 67.25 74.66 -8.79
CA ALA A 71 68.26 75.13 -9.74
C ALA A 71 68.02 74.68 -11.20
N ASN A 72 67.21 73.63 -11.41
CA ASN A 72 66.81 73.13 -12.72
C ASN A 72 65.43 73.66 -13.17
N GLY A 73 64.85 74.61 -12.44
CA GLY A 73 63.50 75.13 -12.70
C GLY A 73 62.38 74.15 -12.33
N LEU A 74 62.68 73.06 -11.63
CA LEU A 74 61.71 72.03 -11.25
C LEU A 74 60.86 72.49 -10.06
N ALA A 75 59.55 72.52 -10.25
CA ALA A 75 58.54 72.63 -9.21
C ALA A 75 58.01 71.23 -8.85
N THR A 76 57.86 70.96 -7.55
CA THR A 76 57.26 69.72 -7.03
C THR A 76 56.08 70.07 -6.15
N VAL A 77 54.94 69.41 -6.39
CA VAL A 77 53.69 69.61 -5.64
C VAL A 77 52.99 68.27 -5.43
N GLU A 78 52.15 68.18 -4.40
CA GLU A 78 51.30 67.04 -4.12
C GLU A 78 49.85 67.41 -4.42
N VAL A 79 49.32 66.89 -5.53
CA VAL A 79 47.94 67.15 -5.94
C VAL A 79 46.97 66.53 -4.94
N GLY A 80 46.00 67.29 -4.46
CA GLY A 80 45.09 66.90 -3.36
C GLY A 80 45.52 67.42 -1.99
N ASN A 81 46.65 68.12 -1.90
CA ASN A 81 47.15 68.77 -0.67
C ASN A 81 47.31 70.29 -0.83
N GLY A 82 46.78 70.86 -1.92
CA GLY A 82 46.80 72.30 -2.16
C GLY A 82 45.62 73.03 -1.49
N THR A 83 45.55 74.34 -1.67
CA THR A 83 44.38 75.13 -1.29
C THR A 83 43.26 74.88 -2.29
N VAL A 84 42.24 74.12 -1.89
CA VAL A 84 41.09 73.78 -2.74
C VAL A 84 40.34 75.05 -3.17
N ILE A 85 40.10 75.17 -4.48
CA ILE A 85 39.26 76.22 -5.06
C ILE A 85 37.85 75.65 -5.32
N SER A 86 37.75 74.42 -5.84
CA SER A 86 36.47 73.73 -6.06
C SER A 86 36.63 72.21 -6.15
N GLY A 87 35.54 71.48 -5.86
CA GLY A 87 35.50 70.01 -5.91
C GLY A 87 36.01 69.32 -4.63
N ASN A 88 36.01 67.99 -4.63
CA ASN A 88 36.48 67.16 -3.53
C ASN A 88 37.34 65.99 -4.08
N PHE A 89 38.66 66.06 -3.89
CA PHE A 89 39.60 65.12 -4.51
C PHE A 89 39.37 63.64 -4.12
N PRO A 90 39.16 63.30 -2.83
CA PRO A 90 38.77 61.95 -2.40
C PRO A 90 37.48 61.39 -3.01
N ALA A 91 36.57 62.25 -3.45
CA ALA A 91 35.27 61.83 -3.99
C ALA A 91 35.27 61.64 -5.53
N ILE A 92 36.41 61.87 -6.20
CA ILE A 92 36.52 61.65 -7.64
C ILE A 92 36.43 60.14 -7.92
N ASP A 93 35.44 59.73 -8.71
CA ASP A 93 35.33 58.36 -9.21
C ASP A 93 36.29 58.14 -10.39
N TRP A 94 37.54 57.80 -10.08
CA TRP A 94 38.59 57.52 -11.06
C TRP A 94 38.25 56.37 -12.03
N SER A 95 37.19 55.59 -11.79
CA SER A 95 36.75 54.50 -12.67
C SER A 95 35.73 54.92 -13.74
N ALA A 96 35.10 56.09 -13.57
CA ALA A 96 33.97 56.50 -14.41
C ALA A 96 34.38 56.98 -15.83
N ALA A 97 35.59 57.52 -15.99
CA ALA A 97 36.05 58.10 -17.26
C ALA A 97 37.58 58.18 -17.34
N LYS A 98 38.09 58.67 -18.48
CA LYS A 98 39.47 59.16 -18.57
C LYS A 98 39.56 60.53 -17.89
N TYR A 99 40.66 60.79 -17.20
CA TYR A 99 40.90 62.06 -16.52
C TYR A 99 42.16 62.74 -17.05
N TYR A 100 42.18 64.06 -17.03
CA TYR A 100 43.29 64.89 -17.49
C TYR A 100 43.67 65.89 -16.39
N ILE A 101 44.95 66.18 -16.27
CA ILE A 101 45.48 67.21 -15.38
C ILE A 101 45.81 68.44 -16.21
N LYS A 102 45.21 69.58 -15.85
CA LYS A 102 45.52 70.89 -16.40
C LYS A 102 46.28 71.70 -15.35
N THR A 103 47.40 72.26 -15.76
CA THR A 103 48.25 73.10 -14.91
C THR A 103 48.37 74.50 -15.47
N GLU A 104 48.17 75.48 -14.61
CA GLU A 104 48.28 76.91 -14.92
C GLU A 104 49.29 77.53 -13.95
N THR A 105 50.35 78.15 -14.46
CA THR A 105 51.47 78.63 -13.64
C THR A 105 51.73 80.13 -13.83
N ASP A 106 51.93 80.82 -12.72
CA ASP A 106 52.39 82.20 -12.62
C ASP A 106 53.86 82.19 -12.16
N PRO A 107 54.82 82.51 -13.05
CA PRO A 107 56.24 82.58 -12.73
C PRO A 107 56.62 83.59 -11.65
N ALA A 108 55.76 84.56 -11.35
CA ALA A 108 55.98 85.58 -10.34
C ALA A 108 55.40 85.20 -8.96
N GLY A 109 54.77 84.02 -8.84
CA GLY A 109 54.24 83.53 -7.55
C GLY A 109 52.80 83.92 -7.25
N GLY A 110 52.15 84.68 -8.14
CA GLY A 110 50.77 85.16 -7.97
C GLY A 110 49.71 84.23 -8.55
N THR A 111 48.60 84.82 -8.99
CA THR A 111 47.47 84.13 -9.63
C THR A 111 47.26 84.57 -11.08
N SER A 112 48.22 85.28 -11.66
CA SER A 112 48.19 85.74 -13.05
C SER A 112 48.88 84.71 -13.93
N TYR A 113 48.22 83.57 -14.12
CA TYR A 113 48.81 82.42 -14.81
C TYR A 113 49.08 82.72 -16.30
N SER A 114 50.33 82.59 -16.71
CA SER A 114 50.79 82.83 -18.09
C SER A 114 51.24 81.56 -18.81
N ILE A 115 51.53 80.49 -18.06
CA ILE A 115 51.93 79.19 -18.59
C ILE A 115 50.77 78.20 -18.36
N THR A 116 50.34 77.50 -19.41
CA THR A 116 49.26 76.50 -19.32
C THR A 116 49.64 75.22 -20.04
N GLY A 117 49.22 74.08 -19.50
CA GLY A 117 49.42 72.77 -20.11
C GLY A 117 48.38 71.77 -19.62
N THR A 118 47.96 70.86 -20.49
CA THR A 118 47.03 69.77 -20.17
C THR A 118 47.64 68.44 -20.58
N SER A 119 47.48 67.40 -19.76
CA SER A 119 47.96 66.04 -20.07
C SER A 119 47.02 64.99 -19.48
N GLN A 120 46.92 63.82 -20.13
CA GLN A 120 46.09 62.73 -19.61
C GLN A 120 46.74 62.09 -18.38
N LEU A 121 45.93 61.78 -17.36
CA LEU A 121 46.35 60.91 -16.26
C LEU A 121 46.28 59.45 -16.71
N LEU A 122 47.43 58.79 -16.73
CA LEU A 122 47.56 57.36 -17.03
C LEU A 122 47.68 56.55 -15.73
N SER A 123 47.20 55.31 -15.76
CA SER A 123 47.33 54.39 -14.61
C SER A 123 48.78 54.07 -14.30
N VAL A 124 49.14 54.02 -13.01
CA VAL A 124 50.44 53.53 -12.53
C VAL A 124 50.41 52.00 -12.35
N PRO A 125 51.54 51.29 -12.39
CA PRO A 125 51.57 49.82 -12.25
C PRO A 125 50.83 49.25 -11.02
N TYR A 126 50.87 49.97 -9.88
CA TYR A 126 50.17 49.57 -8.66
C TYR A 126 48.63 49.67 -8.78
N SER A 127 48.11 50.63 -9.57
CA SER A 127 46.67 50.78 -9.79
C SER A 127 46.11 49.79 -10.82
N LEU A 128 46.96 49.17 -11.64
CA LEU A 128 46.55 48.05 -12.51
C LEU A 128 46.29 46.76 -11.71
N TYR A 129 47.02 46.55 -10.60
CA TYR A 129 46.87 45.37 -9.75
C TYR A 129 45.61 45.43 -8.86
N SER A 130 45.13 46.62 -8.49
CA SER A 130 43.88 46.76 -7.70
C SER A 130 42.62 46.46 -8.51
N LYS A 131 42.67 46.56 -9.85
CA LYS A 131 41.57 46.14 -10.73
C LYS A 131 41.28 44.65 -10.62
N THR A 132 42.32 43.83 -10.49
CA THR A 132 42.20 42.36 -10.39
C THR A 132 41.57 41.90 -9.06
N ALA A 133 41.68 42.70 -7.99
CA ALA A 133 41.13 42.39 -6.68
C ALA A 133 39.63 42.72 -6.54
N LYS A 134 39.11 43.66 -7.35
CA LYS A 134 37.68 44.01 -7.35
C LYS A 134 36.81 43.00 -8.10
N ASP A 135 37.39 42.29 -9.08
CA ASP A 135 36.69 41.35 -9.96
C ASP A 135 36.67 39.89 -9.43
N ALA A 136 37.17 39.65 -8.20
CA ALA A 136 37.22 38.32 -7.62
C ALA A 136 35.86 37.89 -7.02
N GLU A 137 34.90 37.57 -7.89
CA GLU A 137 33.56 37.07 -7.50
C GLU A 137 33.58 35.59 -7.05
N LYS A 138 34.73 34.90 -7.07
CA LYS A 138 34.80 33.45 -6.88
C LYS A 138 36.05 33.01 -6.11
N LEU A 139 35.82 32.29 -5.00
CA LEU A 139 36.85 31.44 -4.39
C LEU A 139 36.95 30.13 -5.19
N ILE A 140 37.94 30.03 -6.07
CA ILE A 140 38.33 28.77 -6.70
C ILE A 140 39.49 28.22 -5.86
N LEU A 141 39.32 27.04 -5.25
CA LEU A 141 40.46 26.30 -4.68
C LEU A 141 41.11 25.55 -5.85
N PRO A 142 42.30 25.97 -6.34
CA PRO A 142 42.90 25.36 -7.52
C PRO A 142 43.57 24.05 -7.10
N TRP A 143 42.84 22.94 -7.17
CA TRP A 143 43.46 21.62 -7.15
C TRP A 143 43.02 20.81 -8.35
N SER A 144 44.00 20.51 -9.21
CA SER A 144 43.84 19.73 -10.44
C SER A 144 44.82 18.55 -10.46
N GLY A 145 44.97 17.86 -9.33
CA GLY A 145 45.82 16.68 -9.21
C GLY A 145 45.02 15.38 -9.10
N THR A 146 45.36 14.38 -9.91
CA THR A 146 44.88 12.99 -9.78
C THR A 146 45.88 12.21 -8.90
N LEU A 147 45.93 12.50 -7.60
CA LEU A 147 46.71 11.69 -6.66
C LEU A 147 45.78 11.15 -5.58
N ALA A 148 45.87 9.84 -5.34
CA ALA A 148 45.18 9.19 -4.23
C ALA A 148 45.69 9.79 -2.91
N HIS A 149 44.79 10.40 -2.15
CA HIS A 149 45.08 10.90 -0.81
C HIS A 149 44.45 9.97 0.22
N THR A 150 45.15 9.65 1.30
CA THR A 150 44.66 8.74 2.35
C THR A 150 43.77 9.43 3.40
N ASP A 151 43.60 10.75 3.30
CA ASP A 151 42.84 11.60 4.25
C ASP A 151 42.09 12.75 3.52
N TYR A 152 41.56 13.75 4.23
CA TYR A 152 40.84 14.89 3.65
C TYR A 152 41.75 15.89 2.91
N ILE A 153 41.36 16.25 1.69
CA ILE A 153 41.97 17.36 0.93
C ILE A 153 41.47 18.72 1.42
N PHE A 154 40.25 18.76 1.94
CA PHE A 154 39.65 19.96 2.52
C PHE A 154 38.77 19.55 3.70
N LYS A 155 39.02 20.13 4.87
CA LYS A 155 38.29 19.85 6.12
C LYS A 155 37.91 21.16 6.80
N ILE A 156 36.62 21.32 7.08
CA ILE A 156 36.11 22.39 7.94
C ILE A 156 35.72 21.76 9.27
N VAL A 157 36.21 22.31 10.38
CA VAL A 157 35.90 21.84 11.75
C VAL A 157 35.23 22.97 12.53
N ASN A 158 34.04 22.69 13.08
CA ASN A 158 33.33 23.58 13.99
C ASN A 158 32.82 22.76 15.18
N SER A 159 32.89 23.32 16.40
CA SER A 159 32.56 22.65 17.65
C SER A 159 31.26 23.13 18.30
N THR A 160 30.61 24.19 17.79
CA THR A 160 29.46 24.81 18.46
C THR A 160 28.30 25.18 17.54
N SER A 161 28.40 24.93 16.22
CA SER A 161 27.32 25.21 15.25
C SER A 161 27.60 24.62 13.86
N SER A 162 26.97 25.15 12.81
CA SER A 162 27.18 24.76 11.42
C SER A 162 28.62 25.05 10.95
N ALA A 163 29.32 24.02 10.48
CA ALA A 163 30.63 24.18 9.85
C ALA A 163 30.55 24.80 8.44
N LEU A 164 29.44 24.56 7.73
CA LEU A 164 29.18 25.09 6.39
C LEU A 164 27.69 25.42 6.27
N SER A 165 27.38 26.62 5.80
CA SER A 165 26.01 27.05 5.46
C SER A 165 25.98 27.43 3.98
N ALA A 166 25.08 26.81 3.22
CA ALA A 166 24.89 27.10 1.80
C ALA A 166 23.41 27.40 1.54
N SER A 167 23.14 28.50 0.83
CA SER A 167 21.80 28.92 0.45
C SER A 167 21.81 29.36 -1.01
N ALA A 168 20.81 28.95 -1.76
CA ALA A 168 20.61 29.43 -3.13
C ALA A 168 19.13 29.79 -3.33
N THR A 169 18.89 30.97 -3.90
CA THR A 169 17.56 31.51 -4.17
C THR A 169 17.47 31.81 -5.65
N ALA A 170 16.45 31.27 -6.31
CA ALA A 170 16.17 31.57 -7.71
C ALA A 170 14.66 31.77 -7.90
N THR A 171 14.29 32.65 -8.83
CA THR A 171 12.91 32.92 -9.23
C THR A 171 12.41 32.00 -10.35
N SER A 172 13.30 31.21 -10.96
CA SER A 172 12.98 30.16 -11.93
C SER A 172 14.18 29.20 -12.13
N GLY A 173 13.93 28.00 -12.67
CA GLY A 173 14.96 27.01 -13.00
C GLY A 173 15.44 26.13 -11.83
N LEU A 174 16.18 25.07 -12.15
CA LEU A 174 16.79 24.19 -11.15
C LEU A 174 17.96 24.91 -10.48
N THR A 175 17.93 25.00 -9.15
CA THR A 175 18.93 25.71 -8.35
C THR A 175 19.40 24.83 -7.21
N TYR A 176 20.72 24.72 -7.06
CA TYR A 176 21.35 23.90 -6.03
C TYR A 176 22.18 24.78 -5.11
N ALA A 177 21.87 24.78 -3.81
CA ALA A 177 22.72 25.38 -2.80
C ALA A 177 24.02 24.58 -2.60
N VAL A 178 23.94 23.26 -2.77
CA VAL A 178 25.08 22.33 -2.77
C VAL A 178 24.90 21.36 -3.94
N TYR A 179 25.90 21.29 -4.83
CA TYR A 179 25.97 20.30 -5.90
C TYR A 179 27.24 19.47 -5.71
N ALA A 180 27.07 18.15 -5.56
CA ALA A 180 28.17 17.21 -5.38
C ALA A 180 28.07 16.11 -6.44
N GLU A 181 29.13 15.94 -7.23
CA GLU A 181 29.22 14.92 -8.27
C GLU A 181 30.43 14.02 -7.98
N ASN A 182 30.23 12.71 -8.01
CA ASN A 182 31.32 11.73 -7.91
C ASN A 182 31.28 10.80 -9.14
N ARG A 183 32.30 10.93 -10.00
CA ARG A 183 32.50 10.12 -11.22
C ARG A 183 33.49 8.98 -11.01
N SER A 184 33.48 8.34 -9.84
CA SER A 184 34.40 7.25 -9.55
C SER A 184 34.13 6.05 -10.48
N LEU A 185 35.20 5.46 -10.99
CA LEU A 185 35.18 4.18 -11.71
C LEU A 185 35.24 2.97 -10.76
N SER A 186 35.21 3.20 -9.44
CA SER A 186 35.25 2.15 -8.41
C SER A 186 33.86 1.73 -7.95
N ASN A 187 33.78 0.50 -7.44
CA ASN A 187 32.57 -0.19 -6.95
C ASN A 187 32.10 0.25 -5.55
N SER A 188 32.70 1.28 -4.93
CA SER A 188 32.32 1.77 -3.58
C SER A 188 32.61 3.26 -3.40
N SER A 189 31.84 4.10 -4.08
CA SER A 189 31.97 5.56 -4.02
C SER A 189 30.66 6.22 -3.60
N ALA A 190 30.76 7.38 -2.94
CA ALA A 190 29.61 8.21 -2.58
C ALA A 190 29.92 9.68 -2.93
N ALA A 191 28.97 10.39 -3.54
CA ALA A 191 29.09 11.83 -3.78
C ALA A 191 28.90 12.64 -2.50
N VAL A 192 28.05 12.17 -1.58
CA VAL A 192 27.84 12.76 -0.27
C VAL A 192 27.70 11.63 0.75
N ARG A 193 28.49 11.68 1.83
CA ARG A 193 28.37 10.74 2.97
C ARG A 193 28.17 11.53 4.25
N GLY A 194 26.97 11.47 4.80
CA GLY A 194 26.64 12.01 6.11
C GLY A 194 26.81 10.94 7.20
N THR A 195 27.54 11.24 8.27
CA THR A 195 27.70 10.35 9.43
C THR A 195 27.56 11.20 10.68
N SER A 196 26.66 10.82 11.58
CA SER A 196 26.47 11.48 12.86
C SER A 196 26.64 10.44 13.97
N ILE A 197 27.53 10.73 14.92
CA ILE A 197 27.92 9.82 15.99
C ILE A 197 27.72 10.56 17.31
N ALA A 198 26.85 10.04 18.17
CA ALA A 198 26.71 10.48 19.55
C ALA A 198 27.18 9.35 20.49
N PRO A 199 28.32 9.50 21.19
CA PRO A 199 28.88 8.45 22.05
C PRO A 199 28.09 8.18 23.35
N GLY A 200 27.06 8.96 23.66
CA GLY A 200 26.25 8.84 24.88
C GLY A 200 24.86 8.25 24.61
N ALA A 201 24.37 7.39 25.50
CA ALA A 201 23.07 6.73 25.37
C ALA A 201 21.91 7.75 25.26
N SER A 202 21.07 7.55 24.25
CA SER A 202 19.82 8.30 23.94
C SER A 202 19.92 9.67 23.27
N ALA A 203 20.85 9.86 22.31
CA ALA A 203 20.81 11.03 21.42
C ALA A 203 20.28 10.67 20.02
N THR A 204 19.28 11.41 19.54
CA THR A 204 18.79 11.31 18.15
C THR A 204 19.76 12.02 17.21
N THR A 205 20.44 11.28 16.35
CA THR A 205 21.42 11.81 15.39
C THR A 205 21.00 11.52 13.95
N TYR A 206 21.12 12.51 13.06
CA TYR A 206 20.81 12.36 11.64
C TYR A 206 22.09 12.37 10.80
N GLY A 207 22.30 11.35 9.96
CA GLY A 207 23.38 11.35 8.97
C GLY A 207 23.11 12.33 7.82
N VAL A 208 21.86 12.36 7.32
CA VAL A 208 21.36 13.32 6.34
C VAL A 208 19.94 13.72 6.78
N TYR A 209 19.66 15.02 6.89
CA TYR A 209 18.33 15.55 7.21
C TYR A 209 17.87 16.44 6.06
N GLY A 210 16.80 16.02 5.38
CA GLY A 210 16.20 16.77 4.28
C GLY A 210 14.77 17.17 4.63
N SER A 211 14.48 18.47 4.55
CA SER A 211 13.18 19.06 4.88
C SER A 211 12.74 19.98 3.74
N SER A 212 11.45 19.93 3.41
CA SER A 212 10.84 20.81 2.43
C SER A 212 9.54 21.38 3.00
N SER A 213 9.45 22.71 3.04
CA SER A 213 8.24 23.46 3.44
C SER A 213 7.30 23.77 2.27
N SER A 214 7.64 23.35 1.06
CA SER A 214 6.80 23.53 -0.13
C SER A 214 5.61 22.57 -0.15
N THR A 215 4.46 23.05 -0.62
CA THR A 215 3.20 22.26 -0.77
C THR A 215 3.33 21.08 -1.74
N SER A 216 4.45 20.98 -2.49
CA SER A 216 4.74 19.87 -3.40
C SER A 216 6.20 19.40 -3.32
N GLY A 217 6.92 19.71 -2.23
CA GLY A 217 8.35 19.41 -2.16
C GLY A 217 8.70 18.10 -1.43
N HIS A 218 9.85 17.53 -1.78
CA HIS A 218 10.36 16.29 -1.20
C HIS A 218 11.49 16.60 -0.22
N GLY A 219 11.41 16.10 1.02
CA GLY A 219 12.50 16.26 2.01
C GLY A 219 13.76 15.48 1.61
N VAL A 220 13.61 14.22 1.20
CA VAL A 220 14.69 13.38 0.65
C VAL A 220 14.10 12.57 -0.51
N ALA A 221 14.65 12.70 -1.72
CA ALA A 221 14.23 11.94 -2.89
C ALA A 221 15.42 11.18 -3.46
N GLY A 222 15.30 9.85 -3.55
CA GLY A 222 16.31 9.02 -4.17
C GLY A 222 15.81 8.47 -5.50
N ILE A 223 16.49 8.85 -6.59
CA ILE A 223 16.17 8.41 -7.95
C ILE A 223 17.30 7.48 -8.39
N ALA A 224 16.95 6.27 -8.80
CA ALA A 224 17.89 5.35 -9.40
C ALA A 224 17.41 5.07 -10.83
N SER A 225 18.20 5.46 -11.84
CA SER A 225 17.75 5.62 -13.23
C SER A 225 18.13 4.47 -14.18
N SER A 226 18.79 3.42 -13.69
CA SER A 226 19.11 2.25 -14.53
C SER A 226 17.84 1.52 -14.95
N THR A 227 17.72 1.22 -16.26
CA THR A 227 16.60 0.49 -16.87
C THR A 227 16.81 -1.03 -16.89
N THR A 228 17.98 -1.50 -16.45
CA THR A 228 18.32 -2.93 -16.29
C THR A 228 19.08 -3.15 -14.97
N GLY A 229 19.05 -4.38 -14.46
CA GLY A 229 19.68 -4.76 -13.17
C GLY A 229 18.89 -4.36 -11.93
N THR A 230 19.36 -4.78 -10.75
CA THR A 230 18.75 -4.43 -9.45
C THR A 230 19.11 -2.99 -9.08
N ASN A 231 18.10 -2.12 -8.99
CA ASN A 231 18.30 -0.68 -8.89
C ASN A 231 17.35 -0.09 -7.82
N ASN A 232 17.89 0.60 -6.80
CA ASN A 232 17.13 1.04 -5.63
C ASN A 232 17.18 2.57 -5.49
N GLY A 233 16.05 3.26 -5.62
CA GLY A 233 15.93 4.72 -5.44
C GLY A 233 16.25 5.16 -4.01
N THR A 234 15.69 4.46 -3.02
CA THR A 234 16.00 4.63 -1.60
C THR A 234 16.08 3.25 -0.96
N SER A 235 17.07 3.01 -0.10
CA SER A 235 17.24 1.76 0.64
C SER A 235 17.71 2.06 2.05
N GLY A 236 17.08 1.44 3.04
CA GLY A 236 17.43 1.61 4.44
C GLY A 236 17.58 0.25 5.12
N THR A 237 18.74 0.06 5.77
CA THR A 237 19.12 -1.17 6.47
C THR A 237 19.34 -0.86 7.94
N THR A 238 18.91 -1.76 8.82
CA THR A 238 19.08 -1.62 10.26
C THR A 238 19.56 -2.94 10.86
N TYR A 239 20.55 -2.87 11.75
CA TYR A 239 21.13 -4.02 12.45
C TYR A 239 20.66 -4.14 13.91
N SER A 240 19.74 -3.26 14.33
CA SER A 240 19.15 -3.26 15.68
C SER A 240 17.97 -4.23 15.76
N THR A 241 17.79 -4.88 16.92
CA THR A 241 16.64 -5.76 17.21
C THR A 241 15.30 -5.04 17.13
N ASP A 242 15.29 -3.71 17.31
CA ASP A 242 14.10 -2.83 17.21
C ASP A 242 14.18 -1.85 16.02
N GLY A 243 15.08 -2.12 15.07
CA GLY A 243 15.40 -1.22 13.97
C GLY A 243 14.29 -1.10 12.92
N ARG A 244 14.14 0.10 12.34
CA ARG A 244 13.29 0.34 11.15
C ARG A 244 14.17 0.73 9.97
N GLY A 245 14.13 -0.03 8.87
CA GLY A 245 14.91 0.25 7.66
C GLY A 245 14.41 1.48 6.90
N VAL A 246 13.09 1.57 6.68
CA VAL A 246 12.41 2.75 6.09
C VAL A 246 11.15 3.01 6.91
N TYR A 247 11.02 4.18 7.54
CA TYR A 247 9.86 4.57 8.33
C TYR A 247 9.20 5.79 7.71
N GLY A 248 7.96 5.63 7.24
CA GLY A 248 7.12 6.72 6.74
C GLY A 248 5.93 6.97 7.67
N LEU A 249 5.81 8.18 8.20
CA LEU A 249 4.74 8.61 9.11
C LEU A 249 3.93 9.73 8.46
N GLY A 250 2.63 9.50 8.26
CA GLY A 250 1.68 10.53 7.92
C GLY A 250 1.15 11.19 9.20
N GLY A 251 1.68 12.36 9.56
CA GLY A 251 1.45 13.00 10.86
C GLY A 251 0.24 13.94 10.96
N SER A 252 -0.68 13.94 9.97
CA SER A 252 -1.83 14.84 10.00
C SER A 252 -3.01 14.22 10.74
N GLU A 253 -3.53 14.90 11.78
CA GLU A 253 -4.71 14.47 12.55
C GLU A 253 -6.04 14.71 11.80
N THR A 254 -5.98 15.41 10.66
CA THR A 254 -7.11 15.66 9.75
C THR A 254 -6.67 15.53 8.28
N GLY A 255 -7.53 15.03 7.39
CA GLY A 255 -7.22 14.82 5.96
C GLY A 255 -6.57 13.46 5.64
N SER A 256 -6.37 13.17 4.35
CA SER A 256 -5.90 11.85 3.87
C SER A 256 -4.38 11.67 3.97
N SER A 257 -3.84 11.55 5.18
CA SER A 257 -2.40 11.33 5.39
C SER A 257 -1.97 9.90 5.03
N THR A 258 -0.85 9.74 4.31
CA THR A 258 -0.29 8.43 3.93
C THR A 258 1.15 8.33 4.45
N GLY A 259 1.44 7.30 5.26
CA GLY A 259 2.79 7.09 5.81
C GLY A 259 3.77 6.47 4.81
N VAL A 260 3.36 5.40 4.12
CA VAL A 260 4.14 4.72 3.08
C VAL A 260 3.21 4.43 1.89
N TYR A 261 3.56 4.93 0.71
CA TYR A 261 2.83 4.66 -0.54
C TYR A 261 3.74 3.91 -1.52
N GLY A 262 3.40 2.66 -1.81
CA GLY A 262 4.10 1.85 -2.80
C GLY A 262 3.22 1.63 -4.03
N ALA A 263 3.69 2.05 -5.20
CA ALA A 263 2.98 1.93 -6.47
C ALA A 263 3.91 1.49 -7.59
N THR A 264 3.35 0.77 -8.56
CA THR A 264 4.06 0.28 -9.74
C THR A 264 3.18 0.45 -10.97
N ASN A 265 3.76 0.99 -12.05
CA ASN A 265 3.12 1.05 -13.37
C ASN A 265 3.43 -0.18 -14.23
N SER A 266 4.26 -1.11 -13.73
CA SER A 266 4.57 -2.36 -14.44
C SER A 266 3.39 -3.33 -14.38
N THR A 267 3.07 -3.97 -15.52
CA THR A 267 2.02 -5.01 -15.64
C THR A 267 2.32 -6.28 -14.83
N THR A 268 3.56 -6.43 -14.33
CA THR A 268 4.01 -7.53 -13.47
C THR A 268 4.65 -7.05 -12.16
N GLY A 269 4.59 -5.75 -11.86
CA GLY A 269 5.26 -5.17 -10.70
C GLY A 269 4.47 -5.36 -9.40
N ASN A 270 5.18 -5.30 -8.28
CA ASN A 270 4.58 -5.27 -6.94
C ASN A 270 4.63 -3.84 -6.37
N GLY A 271 3.49 -3.27 -5.96
CA GLY A 271 3.45 -1.92 -5.36
C GLY A 271 4.09 -1.89 -3.97
N VAL A 272 3.80 -2.89 -3.14
CA VAL A 272 4.43 -3.12 -1.83
C VAL A 272 4.76 -4.61 -1.73
N TYR A 273 6.02 -4.95 -1.44
CA TYR A 273 6.48 -6.33 -1.31
C TYR A 273 7.22 -6.52 0.02
N GLY A 274 6.56 -7.20 0.97
CA GLY A 274 7.11 -7.49 2.29
C GLY A 274 7.58 -8.93 2.39
N ILE A 275 8.87 -9.15 2.69
CA ILE A 275 9.44 -10.47 2.97
C ILE A 275 9.98 -10.49 4.40
N ALA A 276 9.72 -11.58 5.13
CA ALA A 276 10.42 -11.89 6.35
C ALA A 276 11.31 -13.14 6.15
N PHE A 277 12.61 -12.99 6.41
CA PHE A 277 13.65 -14.01 6.21
C PHE A 277 13.97 -14.99 7.36
N PRO A 278 13.54 -14.81 8.63
CA PRO A 278 13.98 -15.69 9.71
C PRO A 278 13.63 -17.16 9.49
N ALA A 279 14.60 -18.05 9.77
CA ALA A 279 14.41 -19.50 9.70
C ALA A 279 13.63 -20.09 10.90
N THR A 280 13.38 -19.26 11.94
CA THR A 280 12.64 -19.61 13.16
C THR A 280 11.88 -18.40 13.68
N GLY A 281 10.76 -18.62 14.38
CA GLY A 281 9.92 -17.57 14.97
C GLY A 281 8.70 -17.22 14.12
N ILE A 282 7.74 -16.49 14.70
CA ILE A 282 6.54 -16.01 13.98
C ILE A 282 6.90 -14.67 13.33
N THR A 283 6.92 -14.65 12.00
CA THR A 283 7.33 -13.47 11.24
C THR A 283 6.22 -13.00 10.32
N HIS A 284 6.05 -11.69 10.18
CA HIS A 284 5.01 -11.09 9.35
C HIS A 284 5.67 -10.32 8.21
N GLY A 285 5.37 -10.70 6.95
CA GLY A 285 5.81 -9.91 5.79
C GLY A 285 5.10 -8.57 5.70
N ILE A 286 3.82 -8.53 6.10
CA ILE A 286 2.99 -7.33 6.24
C ILE A 286 2.18 -7.49 7.54
N SER A 287 2.14 -6.45 8.38
CA SER A 287 1.33 -6.41 9.61
C SER A 287 0.66 -5.04 9.73
N GLY A 288 -0.67 -5.04 9.89
CA GLY A 288 -1.46 -3.83 10.09
C GLY A 288 -2.05 -3.81 11.50
N HIS A 289 -1.82 -2.73 12.24
CA HIS A 289 -2.42 -2.47 13.55
C HIS A 289 -3.20 -1.16 13.50
N VAL A 290 -4.44 -1.18 14.00
CA VAL A 290 -5.33 -0.01 13.98
C VAL A 290 -5.94 0.18 15.36
N ASN A 291 -5.74 1.37 15.94
CA ASN A 291 -6.29 1.71 17.27
C ASN A 291 -7.73 2.22 17.21
N SER A 292 -8.18 2.69 16.03
CA SER A 292 -9.56 3.16 15.85
C SER A 292 -10.52 1.97 15.86
N PRO A 293 -11.62 2.00 16.65
CA PRO A 293 -12.64 0.95 16.63
C PRO A 293 -13.29 0.75 15.26
N ASP A 294 -13.35 1.80 14.45
CA ASP A 294 -13.96 1.79 13.10
C ASP A 294 -12.93 1.64 11.97
N GLY A 295 -11.66 1.44 12.30
CA GLY A 295 -10.58 1.42 11.33
C GLY A 295 -10.26 0.04 10.79
N TYR A 296 -9.78 -0.03 9.54
CA TYR A 296 -9.46 -1.28 8.85
C TYR A 296 -7.96 -1.56 8.89
N SER A 297 -7.54 -2.70 9.43
CA SER A 297 -6.13 -3.16 9.38
C SER A 297 -5.68 -3.59 7.98
N GLY A 298 -6.63 -3.88 7.09
CA GLY A 298 -6.43 -4.03 5.65
C GLY A 298 -7.68 -3.57 4.89
N TYR A 299 -7.51 -2.74 3.87
CA TYR A 299 -8.60 -2.22 3.03
C TYR A 299 -8.22 -2.37 1.55
N PHE A 300 -8.89 -3.29 0.85
CA PHE A 300 -8.57 -3.67 -0.53
C PHE A 300 -9.75 -3.38 -1.45
N THR A 301 -9.54 -2.63 -2.53
CA THR A 301 -10.59 -2.28 -3.50
C THR A 301 -10.18 -2.69 -4.92
N GLY A 302 -11.08 -3.38 -5.64
CA GLY A 302 -10.83 -3.89 -6.99
C GLY A 302 -9.94 -5.14 -7.05
N GLY A 303 -9.86 -5.78 -8.22
CA GLY A 303 -8.97 -6.93 -8.46
C GLY A 303 -9.40 -8.25 -7.80
N ARG A 304 -8.45 -9.18 -7.65
CA ARG A 304 -8.63 -10.49 -7.00
C ARG A 304 -7.77 -10.55 -5.74
N PHE A 305 -8.33 -11.03 -4.63
CA PHE A 305 -7.57 -11.38 -3.42
C PHE A 305 -7.13 -12.85 -3.50
N HIS A 306 -5.82 -13.10 -3.46
CA HIS A 306 -5.26 -14.45 -3.57
C HIS A 306 -4.44 -14.80 -2.32
N VAL A 307 -4.76 -15.95 -1.70
CA VAL A 307 -3.99 -16.52 -0.59
C VAL A 307 -3.65 -17.97 -0.96
N ALA A 308 -2.35 -18.25 -1.12
CA ALA A 308 -1.88 -19.61 -1.42
C ALA A 308 -1.86 -20.53 -0.19
N GLY A 309 -1.59 -19.95 0.98
CA GLY A 309 -1.54 -20.64 2.28
C GLY A 309 -2.90 -20.86 2.92
N ASN A 310 -2.91 -21.01 4.24
CA ASN A 310 -4.14 -21.13 5.04
C ASN A 310 -4.56 -19.74 5.56
N VAL A 311 -5.87 -19.50 5.62
CA VAL A 311 -6.49 -18.29 6.19
C VAL A 311 -7.11 -18.64 7.54
N GLY A 312 -6.62 -18.01 8.60
CA GLY A 312 -7.19 -18.10 9.95
C GLY A 312 -7.98 -16.84 10.31
N ILE A 313 -9.20 -16.98 10.81
CA ILE A 313 -9.99 -15.89 11.40
C ILE A 313 -10.21 -16.21 12.87
N GLY A 314 -9.62 -15.41 13.76
CA GLY A 314 -9.63 -15.67 15.22
C GLY A 314 -8.67 -16.77 15.68
N ILE A 315 -7.79 -17.25 14.79
CA ILE A 315 -6.82 -18.33 15.05
C ILE A 315 -5.49 -18.05 14.33
N THR A 316 -4.37 -18.34 15.00
CA THR A 316 -3.02 -18.03 14.47
C THR A 316 -2.31 -19.21 13.79
N ASN A 317 -2.82 -20.44 13.96
CA ASN A 317 -2.25 -21.65 13.35
C ASN A 317 -3.34 -22.53 12.71
N PRO A 318 -3.98 -22.06 11.62
CA PRO A 318 -5.06 -22.78 10.94
C PRO A 318 -4.56 -24.09 10.33
N SER A 319 -5.30 -25.17 10.56
CA SER A 319 -5.08 -26.53 10.05
C SER A 319 -5.70 -26.79 8.68
N ALA A 320 -6.65 -25.94 8.26
CA ALA A 320 -7.33 -25.98 6.96
C ALA A 320 -7.11 -24.70 6.14
N LYS A 321 -7.45 -24.74 4.84
CA LYS A 321 -7.32 -23.58 3.93
C LYS A 321 -8.09 -22.35 4.41
N LEU A 322 -9.26 -22.56 5.00
CA LEU A 322 -10.03 -21.54 5.72
C LEU A 322 -10.47 -22.15 7.05
N GLU A 323 -10.04 -21.54 8.16
CA GLU A 323 -10.46 -21.94 9.51
C GLU A 323 -10.90 -20.72 10.29
N VAL A 324 -12.13 -20.78 10.84
CA VAL A 324 -12.75 -19.67 11.58
C VAL A 324 -13.02 -20.15 13.00
N ALA A 325 -12.32 -19.58 13.97
CA ALA A 325 -12.57 -19.80 15.39
C ALA A 325 -13.72 -18.89 15.87
N GLY A 326 -14.94 -19.24 15.49
CA GLY A 326 -16.14 -18.46 15.79
C GLY A 326 -17.33 -18.83 14.90
N GLN A 327 -18.42 -18.08 15.01
CA GLN A 327 -19.58 -18.24 14.13
C GLN A 327 -19.33 -17.56 12.78
N VAL A 328 -19.80 -18.20 11.70
CA VAL A 328 -19.77 -17.62 10.34
C VAL A 328 -21.16 -17.10 10.00
N LYS A 329 -21.26 -15.81 9.64
CA LYS A 329 -22.49 -15.21 9.11
C LYS A 329 -22.35 -15.05 7.59
N ILE A 330 -23.21 -15.73 6.82
CA ILE A 330 -23.24 -15.67 5.35
C ILE A 330 -24.59 -15.06 4.94
N THR A 331 -24.58 -13.89 4.31
CA THR A 331 -25.79 -13.17 3.92
C THR A 331 -26.11 -13.26 2.43
N GLY A 332 -25.19 -13.80 1.62
CA GLY A 332 -25.42 -14.06 0.19
C GLY A 332 -26.24 -15.33 -0.06
N GLY A 333 -26.88 -15.41 -1.24
CA GLY A 333 -27.61 -16.60 -1.68
C GLY A 333 -29.01 -16.79 -1.09
N THR A 334 -29.63 -15.73 -0.55
CA THR A 334 -31.00 -15.73 0.02
C THR A 334 -31.22 -16.73 1.17
N PRO A 335 -30.48 -16.63 2.30
CA PRO A 335 -30.71 -17.48 3.48
C PRO A 335 -32.11 -17.24 4.10
N ALA A 336 -32.77 -18.32 4.51
CA ALA A 336 -34.02 -18.30 5.25
C ALA A 336 -34.02 -19.29 6.44
N ALA A 337 -34.95 -19.09 7.38
CA ALA A 337 -35.10 -19.99 8.54
C ALA A 337 -35.42 -21.42 8.08
N GLY A 338 -34.69 -22.40 8.63
CA GLY A 338 -34.86 -23.82 8.29
C GLY A 338 -34.16 -24.26 7.00
N GLN A 339 -33.38 -23.38 6.35
CA GLN A 339 -32.52 -23.77 5.24
C GLN A 339 -31.13 -24.21 5.71
N VAL A 340 -30.50 -25.05 4.91
CA VAL A 340 -29.13 -25.53 5.08
C VAL A 340 -28.31 -25.15 3.85
N LEU A 341 -27.01 -24.94 4.05
CA LEU A 341 -26.09 -24.67 2.96
C LEU A 341 -25.71 -26.00 2.28
N THR A 342 -26.07 -26.15 1.01
CA THR A 342 -25.76 -27.34 0.20
C THR A 342 -24.84 -26.96 -0.95
N SER A 343 -24.09 -27.93 -1.48
CA SER A 343 -23.21 -27.74 -2.63
C SER A 343 -23.76 -28.46 -3.86
N ASP A 344 -23.61 -27.84 -5.03
CA ASP A 344 -23.74 -28.55 -6.30
C ASP A 344 -22.49 -29.41 -6.61
N ALA A 345 -22.49 -30.06 -7.78
CA ALA A 345 -21.40 -30.92 -8.24
C ALA A 345 -20.07 -30.17 -8.52
N THR A 346 -20.10 -28.83 -8.59
CA THR A 346 -18.92 -27.98 -8.84
C THR A 346 -18.38 -27.31 -7.57
N GLY A 347 -19.04 -27.50 -6.43
CA GLY A 347 -18.65 -26.86 -5.16
C GLY A 347 -19.34 -25.53 -4.89
N LEU A 348 -20.31 -25.11 -5.72
CA LEU A 348 -21.03 -23.86 -5.50
C LEU A 348 -22.10 -24.06 -4.43
N ALA A 349 -22.02 -23.25 -3.38
CA ALA A 349 -22.92 -23.34 -2.24
C ALA A 349 -24.22 -22.53 -2.44
N THR A 350 -25.37 -23.13 -2.15
CA THR A 350 -26.70 -22.50 -2.17
C THR A 350 -27.48 -22.82 -0.89
N TRP A 351 -28.43 -21.96 -0.52
CA TRP A 351 -29.34 -22.21 0.61
C TRP A 351 -30.55 -22.97 0.13
N GLU A 352 -30.71 -24.20 0.62
CA GLU A 352 -31.81 -25.09 0.26
C GLU A 352 -32.64 -25.46 1.50
N PRO A 353 -33.95 -25.71 1.37
CA PRO A 353 -34.73 -26.32 2.45
C PRO A 353 -34.12 -27.66 2.85
N VAL A 354 -34.24 -28.03 4.13
CA VAL A 354 -33.90 -29.39 4.58
C VAL A 354 -34.79 -30.39 3.82
N PRO A 355 -34.23 -31.35 3.06
CA PRO A 355 -35.02 -32.35 2.36
C PRO A 355 -35.90 -33.14 3.33
N ALA A 356 -37.17 -33.37 2.99
CA ALA A 356 -38.02 -34.28 3.75
C ALA A 356 -37.39 -35.69 3.76
N PRO A 357 -37.45 -36.44 4.87
CA PRO A 357 -36.93 -37.80 4.89
C PRO A 357 -37.61 -38.65 3.81
N ALA A 358 -36.82 -39.37 3.02
CA ALA A 358 -37.35 -40.34 2.06
C ALA A 358 -38.11 -41.43 2.83
N VAL A 359 -39.43 -41.51 2.65
CA VAL A 359 -40.22 -42.61 3.20
C VAL A 359 -40.01 -43.81 2.28
N ASN A 360 -39.41 -44.89 2.78
CA ASN A 360 -39.38 -46.17 2.06
C ASN A 360 -40.83 -46.65 1.89
N GLN A 361 -41.41 -46.45 0.72
CA GLN A 361 -42.78 -46.90 0.44
C GLN A 361 -42.78 -48.43 0.32
N ILE A 362 -43.24 -49.13 1.36
CA ILE A 362 -43.43 -50.58 1.36
C ILE A 362 -44.93 -50.86 1.34
N TYR A 363 -45.46 -51.29 0.19
CA TYR A 363 -46.86 -51.68 0.06
C TYR A 363 -47.09 -52.63 -1.11
N PHE A 364 -48.13 -53.44 -1.02
CA PHE A 364 -48.55 -54.35 -2.08
C PHE A 364 -50.07 -54.50 -2.15
N GLU A 365 -50.56 -54.89 -3.32
CA GLU A 365 -51.93 -55.28 -3.55
C GLU A 365 -52.01 -56.35 -4.64
N VAL A 366 -52.63 -57.48 -4.32
CA VAL A 366 -52.80 -58.64 -5.21
C VAL A 366 -54.24 -59.10 -5.22
N LYS A 367 -54.75 -59.50 -6.39
CA LYS A 367 -56.09 -60.06 -6.56
C LYS A 367 -56.10 -61.35 -7.37
N ARG A 368 -57.15 -62.16 -7.18
CA ARG A 368 -57.46 -63.34 -8.00
C ARG A 368 -58.18 -62.94 -9.29
N ASP A 369 -57.67 -63.39 -10.44
CA ASP A 369 -58.32 -63.23 -11.75
C ASP A 369 -59.11 -64.47 -12.18
N ALA A 370 -58.63 -65.66 -11.79
CA ALA A 370 -59.30 -66.92 -12.05
C ALA A 370 -59.92 -67.47 -10.76
N SER A 371 -61.03 -68.20 -10.87
CA SER A 371 -61.54 -68.97 -9.72
C SER A 371 -60.77 -70.29 -9.60
N TYR A 372 -60.67 -70.85 -8.38
CA TYR A 372 -60.14 -72.19 -8.16
C TYR A 372 -60.96 -72.95 -7.12
N GLU A 373 -60.92 -74.29 -7.21
CA GLU A 373 -61.64 -75.17 -6.31
C GLU A 373 -60.97 -75.20 -4.93
N TRP A 374 -61.78 -74.99 -3.89
CA TRP A 374 -61.38 -75.24 -2.52
C TRP A 374 -61.20 -76.75 -2.32
N PRO A 375 -60.07 -77.21 -1.76
CA PRO A 375 -59.81 -78.63 -1.62
C PRO A 375 -60.86 -79.31 -0.72
N SER A 376 -61.38 -80.45 -1.18
CA SER A 376 -62.36 -81.24 -0.44
C SER A 376 -61.75 -81.76 0.88
N ASN A 377 -62.51 -81.67 1.98
CA ASN A 377 -62.10 -82.04 3.34
C ASN A 377 -60.98 -81.19 3.97
N ALA A 378 -60.67 -80.01 3.43
CA ALA A 378 -59.61 -79.16 3.97
C ALA A 378 -60.12 -78.24 5.09
N SER A 379 -59.52 -78.37 6.29
CA SER A 379 -59.44 -77.29 7.27
C SER A 379 -58.61 -76.12 6.73
N THR A 380 -58.61 -75.00 7.44
CA THR A 380 -58.04 -73.68 7.10
C THR A 380 -56.88 -73.73 6.10
N GLN A 381 -57.01 -73.05 4.95
CA GLN A 381 -56.00 -73.03 3.88
C GLN A 381 -55.50 -71.61 3.57
N LYS A 382 -54.27 -71.51 3.07
CA LYS A 382 -53.71 -70.26 2.55
C LYS A 382 -54.33 -69.96 1.19
N ILE A 383 -54.67 -68.70 0.95
CA ILE A 383 -55.15 -68.28 -0.37
C ILE A 383 -53.99 -68.27 -1.36
N ASP A 384 -54.18 -68.99 -2.47
CA ASP A 384 -53.19 -69.10 -3.53
C ASP A 384 -53.31 -67.95 -4.55
N PHE A 385 -52.30 -67.08 -4.55
CA PHE A 385 -52.10 -66.03 -5.53
C PHE A 385 -50.98 -66.38 -6.55
N SER A 386 -50.39 -67.57 -6.49
CA SER A 386 -49.24 -67.95 -7.33
C SER A 386 -49.56 -68.10 -8.82
N THR A 387 -50.82 -68.42 -9.14
CA THR A 387 -51.31 -68.58 -10.52
C THR A 387 -52.66 -67.89 -10.69
N GLY A 388 -52.97 -67.38 -11.87
CA GLY A 388 -54.28 -66.74 -12.15
C GLY A 388 -54.60 -65.54 -11.25
N SER A 389 -53.59 -64.70 -10.99
CA SER A 389 -53.67 -63.51 -10.12
C SER A 389 -52.93 -62.33 -10.75
N THR A 390 -53.35 -61.11 -10.40
CA THR A 390 -52.71 -59.85 -10.81
C THR A 390 -52.18 -59.12 -9.58
N VAL A 391 -50.94 -58.67 -9.64
CA VAL A 391 -50.35 -57.74 -8.66
C VAL A 391 -50.53 -56.33 -9.21
N TRP A 392 -51.33 -55.51 -8.52
CA TRP A 392 -51.50 -54.11 -8.89
C TRP A 392 -50.34 -53.25 -8.43
N GLU A 393 -49.83 -53.53 -7.24
CA GLU A 393 -48.74 -52.79 -6.61
C GLU A 393 -47.86 -53.76 -5.80
N ASN A 394 -46.56 -53.51 -5.77
CA ASN A 394 -45.61 -54.24 -4.92
C ASN A 394 -44.34 -53.41 -4.66
N GLN A 395 -44.52 -52.15 -4.23
CA GLN A 395 -43.39 -51.28 -3.91
C GLN A 395 -42.61 -51.85 -2.72
N GLY A 396 -41.29 -51.95 -2.89
CA GLY A 396 -40.41 -52.59 -1.93
C GLY A 396 -40.31 -54.12 -2.05
N ASP A 397 -40.92 -54.72 -3.10
CA ASP A 397 -40.84 -56.15 -3.45
C ASP A 397 -41.08 -57.10 -2.26
N ALA A 398 -41.98 -56.69 -1.36
CA ALA A 398 -42.20 -57.36 -0.09
C ALA A 398 -43.23 -58.50 -0.17
N PHE A 399 -44.06 -58.55 -1.22
CA PHE A 399 -44.98 -59.66 -1.48
C PHE A 399 -44.43 -60.60 -2.55
N ASP A 400 -44.23 -61.86 -2.17
CA ASP A 400 -43.79 -62.93 -3.05
C ASP A 400 -45.01 -63.71 -3.59
N VAL A 401 -45.26 -63.55 -4.89
CA VAL A 401 -46.41 -64.14 -5.59
C VAL A 401 -46.35 -65.68 -5.61
N PRO A 402 -45.25 -66.33 -6.05
CA PRO A 402 -45.07 -67.78 -5.97
C PRO A 402 -45.44 -68.40 -4.62
N THR A 403 -45.09 -67.74 -3.51
CA THR A 403 -45.39 -68.24 -2.17
C THR A 403 -46.64 -67.61 -1.54
N SER A 404 -47.28 -66.65 -2.21
CA SER A 404 -48.44 -65.89 -1.71
C SER A 404 -48.21 -65.32 -0.31
N THR A 405 -47.02 -64.76 -0.09
CA THR A 405 -46.53 -64.38 1.24
C THR A 405 -45.92 -62.99 1.21
N PHE A 406 -46.38 -62.12 2.10
CA PHE A 406 -45.66 -60.89 2.43
C PHE A 406 -44.52 -61.20 3.40
N THR A 407 -43.34 -60.63 3.21
CA THR A 407 -42.19 -60.70 4.13
C THR A 407 -41.74 -59.28 4.48
N ALA A 408 -41.76 -58.93 5.77
CA ALA A 408 -41.39 -57.58 6.22
C ALA A 408 -39.94 -57.24 5.85
N PRO A 409 -39.67 -56.22 5.01
CA PRO A 409 -38.30 -55.85 4.61
C PRO A 409 -37.48 -55.21 5.73
N GLU A 410 -38.18 -54.61 6.69
CA GLU A 410 -37.64 -53.89 7.84
C GLU A 410 -38.60 -54.00 9.03
N ASP A 411 -38.13 -53.66 10.23
CA ASP A 411 -39.00 -53.57 11.39
C ASP A 411 -40.01 -52.43 11.18
N GLY A 412 -41.28 -52.67 11.53
CA GLY A 412 -42.29 -51.65 11.35
C GLY A 412 -43.69 -52.07 11.75
N ILE A 413 -44.58 -51.09 11.76
CA ILE A 413 -46.02 -51.31 11.88
C ILE A 413 -46.58 -51.42 10.46
N TYR A 414 -47.29 -52.51 10.20
CA TYR A 414 -47.91 -52.82 8.92
C TYR A 414 -49.41 -52.93 9.08
N SER A 415 -50.16 -52.42 8.10
CA SER A 415 -51.60 -52.60 7.99
C SER A 415 -51.90 -53.54 6.83
N PHE A 416 -52.69 -54.58 7.07
CA PHE A 416 -53.09 -55.58 6.07
C PHE A 416 -54.61 -55.59 5.92
N LYS A 417 -55.07 -55.76 4.69
CA LYS A 417 -56.48 -55.99 4.34
C LYS A 417 -56.59 -57.19 3.42
N GLY A 418 -57.60 -58.02 3.64
CA GLY A 418 -57.89 -59.12 2.76
C GLY A 418 -59.38 -59.40 2.69
N SER A 419 -59.81 -59.87 1.53
CA SER A 419 -61.19 -60.27 1.28
C SER A 419 -61.18 -61.59 0.52
N ILE A 420 -62.04 -62.52 0.90
CA ILE A 420 -62.24 -63.77 0.16
C ILE A 420 -63.71 -63.84 -0.22
N ASN A 421 -63.98 -63.97 -1.52
CA ASN A 421 -65.30 -64.26 -2.04
C ASN A 421 -65.39 -65.77 -2.31
N PHE A 422 -66.18 -66.47 -1.52
CA PHE A 422 -66.46 -67.89 -1.71
C PHE A 422 -67.75 -68.07 -2.50
N THR A 423 -67.73 -68.90 -3.54
CA THR A 423 -68.92 -69.24 -4.35
C THR A 423 -69.14 -70.75 -4.42
N SER A 424 -70.26 -71.18 -5.00
CA SER A 424 -70.70 -72.59 -5.02
C SER A 424 -70.88 -73.19 -3.63
N LEU A 425 -71.31 -72.37 -2.66
CA LEU A 425 -71.50 -72.77 -1.26
C LEU A 425 -72.86 -73.44 -1.02
N THR A 426 -72.88 -74.45 -0.17
CA THR A 426 -74.07 -75.05 0.45
C THR A 426 -74.53 -74.17 1.60
N THR A 427 -75.81 -73.81 1.64
CA THR A 427 -76.43 -73.03 2.72
C THR A 427 -76.20 -73.67 4.09
N GLY A 428 -75.80 -72.88 5.08
CA GLY A 428 -75.51 -73.32 6.45
C GLY A 428 -74.06 -73.74 6.71
N SER A 429 -73.18 -73.70 5.71
CA SER A 429 -71.75 -73.96 5.85
C SER A 429 -71.04 -72.83 6.61
N LEU A 430 -70.08 -73.15 7.48
CA LEU A 430 -69.27 -72.12 8.15
C LEU A 430 -68.11 -71.70 7.24
N ILE A 431 -67.96 -70.40 7.05
CA ILE A 431 -66.80 -69.79 6.40
C ILE A 431 -66.15 -68.76 7.32
N TYR A 432 -64.83 -68.62 7.25
CA TYR A 432 -64.12 -67.51 7.89
C TYR A 432 -62.80 -67.20 7.21
N ILE A 433 -62.29 -66.00 7.49
CA ILE A 433 -60.98 -65.52 7.03
C ILE A 433 -60.07 -65.25 8.23
N ASN A 434 -58.77 -65.46 8.07
CA ASN A 434 -57.78 -65.05 9.05
C ASN A 434 -56.51 -64.57 8.35
N LEU A 435 -55.82 -63.63 9.01
CA LEU A 435 -54.48 -63.22 8.65
C LEU A 435 -53.51 -63.99 9.55
N LYS A 436 -52.60 -64.76 8.94
CA LYS A 436 -51.47 -65.35 9.68
C LYS A 436 -50.29 -64.42 9.54
N ALA A 437 -49.81 -63.87 10.66
CA ALA A 437 -48.69 -62.95 10.69
C ALA A 437 -47.69 -63.33 11.78
N GLY A 438 -46.45 -63.64 11.39
CA GLY A 438 -45.49 -64.34 12.23
C GLY A 438 -46.06 -65.68 12.72
N ASP A 439 -45.99 -65.94 14.03
CA ASP A 439 -46.52 -67.16 14.66
C ASP A 439 -47.98 -67.02 15.14
N LYS A 440 -48.69 -65.96 14.75
CA LYS A 440 -50.03 -65.62 15.24
C LYS A 440 -51.09 -65.71 14.16
N ASN A 441 -52.29 -66.12 14.56
CA ASN A 441 -53.51 -66.11 13.72
C ASN A 441 -54.42 -64.97 14.20
N TYR A 442 -54.81 -64.09 13.28
CA TYR A 442 -55.73 -62.98 13.52
C TYR A 442 -57.01 -63.25 12.73
N TYR A 443 -58.07 -63.67 13.43
CA TYR A 443 -59.36 -63.96 12.80
C TYR A 443 -60.07 -62.68 12.37
N GLY A 444 -60.56 -62.67 11.12
CA GLY A 444 -61.44 -61.64 10.60
C GLY A 444 -62.91 -62.07 10.72
N ASP A 445 -63.71 -61.71 9.72
CA ASP A 445 -65.11 -62.06 9.65
C ASP A 445 -65.32 -63.59 9.58
N TYR A 446 -66.41 -64.07 10.19
CA TYR A 446 -66.94 -65.41 10.01
C TYR A 446 -68.43 -65.31 9.67
N ASN A 447 -68.93 -66.24 8.85
CA ASN A 447 -70.35 -66.29 8.47
C ASN A 447 -70.84 -67.73 8.31
N TYR A 448 -72.12 -67.94 8.56
CA TYR A 448 -72.84 -69.15 8.13
C TYR A 448 -73.57 -68.80 6.83
N THR A 449 -73.29 -69.55 5.76
CA THR A 449 -73.72 -69.19 4.41
C THR A 449 -75.24 -69.12 4.27
N GLY A 450 -75.77 -67.98 3.83
CA GLY A 450 -77.20 -67.79 3.56
C GLY A 450 -77.59 -68.13 2.11
N GLY A 451 -76.61 -68.18 1.21
CA GLY A 451 -76.76 -68.51 -0.20
C GLY A 451 -75.49 -69.12 -0.79
N SER A 452 -75.38 -69.12 -2.12
CA SER A 452 -74.28 -69.78 -2.85
C SER A 452 -73.04 -68.91 -3.07
N SER A 453 -73.01 -67.68 -2.55
CA SER A 453 -71.94 -66.70 -2.71
C SER A 453 -71.86 -65.79 -1.48
N GLU A 454 -70.70 -65.74 -0.82
CA GLU A 454 -70.49 -64.97 0.41
C GLU A 454 -69.07 -64.39 0.47
N ILE A 455 -68.93 -63.19 1.06
CA ILE A 455 -67.65 -62.49 1.21
C ILE A 455 -67.30 -62.37 2.69
N VAL A 456 -66.05 -62.68 3.03
CA VAL A 456 -65.47 -62.49 4.37
C VAL A 456 -64.23 -61.60 4.30
N ASN A 457 -64.05 -60.69 5.27
CA ASN A 457 -62.96 -59.72 5.27
C ASN A 457 -62.08 -59.79 6.53
N VAL A 458 -60.83 -59.37 6.39
CA VAL A 458 -59.90 -59.15 7.51
C VAL A 458 -59.19 -57.82 7.32
N SER A 459 -59.02 -57.06 8.39
CA SER A 459 -58.26 -55.80 8.38
C SER A 459 -57.51 -55.65 9.70
N MET A 460 -56.19 -55.76 9.69
CA MET A 460 -55.36 -55.77 10.90
C MET A 460 -54.17 -54.83 10.77
N THR A 461 -53.86 -54.11 11.85
CA THR A 461 -52.62 -53.32 11.97
C THR A 461 -51.76 -53.89 13.10
N LEU A 462 -50.54 -54.30 12.78
CA LEU A 462 -49.67 -55.01 13.70
C LEU A 462 -48.19 -54.71 13.42
N PHE A 463 -47.35 -54.91 14.42
CA PHE A 463 -45.90 -54.82 14.27
C PHE A 463 -45.33 -56.12 13.71
N LEU A 464 -44.44 -56.02 12.73
CA LEU A 464 -43.62 -57.12 12.24
C LEU A 464 -42.14 -56.75 12.37
N SER A 465 -41.35 -57.70 12.86
CA SER A 465 -39.90 -57.66 12.71
C SER A 465 -39.50 -58.04 11.28
N LYS A 466 -38.37 -57.52 10.82
CA LYS A 466 -37.75 -57.86 9.55
C LYS A 466 -37.70 -59.38 9.36
N GLY A 467 -38.19 -59.85 8.22
CA GLY A 467 -38.26 -61.27 7.87
C GLY A 467 -39.50 -62.01 8.38
N GLN A 468 -40.31 -61.42 9.27
CA GLN A 468 -41.60 -62.01 9.62
C GLN A 468 -42.58 -61.91 8.45
N THR A 469 -43.43 -62.92 8.34
CA THR A 469 -44.33 -63.08 7.18
C THR A 469 -45.77 -62.74 7.52
N ALA A 470 -46.55 -62.36 6.50
CA ALA A 470 -48.00 -62.24 6.59
C ALA A 470 -48.68 -62.92 5.39
N GLN A 471 -49.75 -63.65 5.64
CA GLN A 471 -50.46 -64.48 4.66
C GLN A 471 -51.97 -64.44 4.90
N LEU A 472 -52.74 -64.45 3.81
CA LEU A 472 -54.19 -64.55 3.87
C LEU A 472 -54.63 -66.01 3.88
N TRP A 473 -55.51 -66.37 4.82
CA TRP A 473 -56.02 -67.72 4.99
C TRP A 473 -57.55 -67.73 5.07
N GLY A 474 -58.17 -68.74 4.47
CA GLY A 474 -59.61 -68.97 4.52
C GLY A 474 -59.97 -70.31 5.17
N TYR A 475 -61.24 -70.50 5.48
CA TYR A 475 -61.81 -71.76 5.95
C TYR A 475 -63.21 -71.92 5.37
N VAL A 476 -63.54 -73.15 4.96
CA VAL A 476 -64.87 -73.55 4.51
C VAL A 476 -65.18 -74.93 5.08
N ASN A 477 -66.34 -75.08 5.73
CA ASN A 477 -66.86 -76.38 6.19
C ASN A 477 -68.06 -76.81 5.33
N ASP A 478 -67.81 -77.19 4.08
CA ASP A 478 -68.83 -77.59 3.10
C ASP A 478 -68.47 -78.93 2.45
N PRO A 479 -69.31 -79.98 2.58
CA PRO A 479 -69.01 -81.32 2.08
C PRO A 479 -69.43 -81.63 0.63
N THR A 480 -70.09 -80.72 -0.12
CA THR A 480 -70.63 -81.03 -1.47
C THR A 480 -70.58 -79.87 -2.47
N PRO A 481 -70.35 -80.16 -3.77
CA PRO A 481 -69.14 -79.79 -4.55
C PRO A 481 -68.17 -78.78 -3.93
N PRO A 482 -66.89 -78.75 -4.34
CA PRO A 482 -65.91 -77.85 -3.71
C PRO A 482 -66.36 -76.40 -3.86
N ALA A 483 -66.45 -75.69 -2.73
CA ALA A 483 -66.58 -74.24 -2.74
C ALA A 483 -65.48 -73.65 -3.63
N LEU A 484 -65.75 -72.54 -4.30
CA LEU A 484 -64.75 -71.88 -5.14
C LEU A 484 -64.24 -70.64 -4.43
N VAL A 485 -62.93 -70.40 -4.50
CA VAL A 485 -62.38 -69.08 -4.23
C VAL A 485 -62.53 -68.29 -5.52
N TYR A 486 -63.44 -67.32 -5.50
CA TYR A 486 -63.81 -66.56 -6.67
C TYR A 486 -62.70 -65.57 -7.07
N GLY A 487 -62.34 -65.64 -8.34
CA GLY A 487 -61.49 -64.67 -9.02
C GLY A 487 -62.20 -64.10 -10.24
N ASN A 488 -61.86 -62.86 -10.59
CA ASN A 488 -62.50 -62.13 -11.67
C ASN A 488 -61.49 -61.23 -12.41
N THR A 489 -61.57 -61.22 -13.73
CA THR A 489 -60.75 -60.38 -14.61
C THR A 489 -61.27 -58.94 -14.72
N THR A 490 -62.54 -58.69 -14.36
CA THR A 490 -63.16 -57.36 -14.39
C THR A 490 -62.95 -56.59 -13.08
N GLU A 491 -62.98 -55.25 -13.14
CA GLU A 491 -62.77 -54.35 -11.97
C GLU A 491 -63.99 -54.25 -11.03
N THR A 492 -64.92 -55.21 -11.05
CA THR A 492 -66.09 -55.17 -10.15
C THR A 492 -65.69 -55.57 -8.73
N TYR A 493 -66.14 -54.85 -7.70
CA TYR A 493 -65.70 -54.94 -6.29
C TYR A 493 -65.97 -56.26 -5.52
N ALA A 494 -66.27 -57.38 -6.19
CA ALA A 494 -66.61 -58.66 -5.55
C ALA A 494 -65.59 -59.76 -5.89
N PHE A 495 -64.30 -59.54 -5.61
CA PHE A 495 -63.21 -60.51 -5.85
C PHE A 495 -62.35 -60.77 -4.61
N THR A 496 -61.59 -61.87 -4.65
CA THR A 496 -60.63 -62.23 -3.59
C THR A 496 -59.33 -61.43 -3.75
N TYR A 497 -58.91 -60.71 -2.71
CA TYR A 497 -57.69 -59.88 -2.72
C TYR A 497 -56.96 -59.85 -1.39
N PHE A 498 -55.69 -59.46 -1.45
CA PHE A 498 -54.84 -59.23 -0.28
C PHE A 498 -53.96 -58.01 -0.52
N SER A 499 -53.91 -57.10 0.45
CA SER A 499 -53.08 -55.90 0.40
C SER A 499 -52.45 -55.60 1.75
N GLY A 500 -51.34 -54.87 1.73
CA GLY A 500 -50.72 -54.37 2.94
C GLY A 500 -49.77 -53.23 2.68
N ALA A 501 -49.57 -52.38 3.70
CA ALA A 501 -48.66 -51.24 3.64
C ALA A 501 -47.97 -51.01 4.98
N LYS A 502 -46.72 -50.58 4.94
CA LYS A 502 -46.03 -50.05 6.12
C LYS A 502 -46.64 -48.70 6.50
N VAL A 503 -47.05 -48.55 7.75
CA VAL A 503 -47.61 -47.30 8.30
C VAL A 503 -46.63 -46.56 9.19
N ARG A 504 -45.64 -47.24 9.79
CA ARG A 504 -44.59 -46.63 10.62
C ARG A 504 -43.33 -47.47 10.68
#